data_AF-A0A812MGL0-F1
#
_entry.id   AF-A0A812MGL0-F1
#
_cell.length_a   1.000
_cell.length_b   1.000
_cell.length_c   1.000
_cell.angle_alpha   90.00
_cell.angle_beta   90.00
_cell.angle_gamma   90.00
#
_symmetry.space_group_name_H-M   'P 1'
#
loop_
_entity.id
_entity.type
_entity.pdbx_description
1 polymer ?
#
loop_
_entity_poly.entity_id
_entity_poly.type
_entity_poly.pdbx_seq_one_letter_code
_entity_poly.pdbx_strand_id
1 'polypeptide(L)'
;MRASSLPTMILALCIAPYVGDLFNKQVAFIDMASIDQTDPVQKEQGISSIAGFLKKSDELQVMWSVDYLSRLWCVFELAAYRTANPSGKITLMPLFVEKTFAVLIVAVYGFTSVWVLAEAKFIPLGSEVWIFGVAFVPVGLSVHALRKSFLSKHQLLTALANFELENSTCSSEFDRRFILRCIRRWYGGPEQFESFVRKELREELLTQIRQTSFRSGYYLVTVVPSVCAGLDSLVCLWRGQAPTAALVTHFVCLVLAFDICWIVITFKLVLLLSDGSAQLCLGRFRFLDYAISLMIFVASGMIFMIGLVGSRLARNTLSVSTALGWLALSCILMALTSDCVWRQVLLALRSARSGRETLRRSATEAQPVPVASGVPVTKSAAYPPRPVAAPQVYYRPGTVAAPATVTYAAPAGTLGQPAAVRSVVTMAPTPVATSVTSAPLSVSTRTLGQVGVPQVATALPPGARIIRTSQPTVVPGAQVVPASATRPNTVGGPAYSQSAY
;
A
#
# COMPACT_ATOMS: atom_id res chain seq x y z
N MET A 1 -5.80 35.88 -8.17
CA MET A 1 -6.43 34.98 -7.18
C MET A 1 -6.10 33.51 -7.37
N ARG A 2 -5.75 32.99 -8.57
CA ARG A 2 -5.50 31.55 -8.80
C ARG A 2 -4.29 30.92 -8.07
N ALA A 3 -3.41 31.70 -7.45
CA ALA A 3 -2.17 31.18 -6.85
C ALA A 3 -2.31 30.64 -5.40
N SER A 4 -3.41 30.95 -4.69
CA SER A 4 -3.56 30.61 -3.27
C SER A 4 -4.16 29.21 -3.02
N SER A 5 -4.72 28.55 -4.03
CA SER A 5 -5.36 27.23 -3.88
C SER A 5 -4.35 26.09 -3.75
N LEU A 6 -3.21 26.17 -4.44
CA LEU A 6 -2.18 25.11 -4.43
C LEU A 6 -1.54 24.89 -3.04
N PRO A 7 -1.06 25.92 -2.32
CA PRO A 7 -0.45 25.73 -1.00
C PRO A 7 -1.46 25.20 0.03
N THR A 8 -2.70 25.71 -0.01
CA THR A 8 -3.79 25.29 0.89
C THR A 8 -4.13 23.81 0.69
N MET A 9 -4.09 23.34 -0.55
CA MET A 9 -4.34 21.95 -0.90
C MET A 9 -3.20 21.01 -0.46
N ILE A 10 -1.93 21.43 -0.63
CA ILE A 10 -0.78 20.67 -0.12
C ILE A 10 -0.88 20.56 1.41
N LEU A 11 -1.21 21.65 2.09
CA LEU A 11 -1.41 21.65 3.54
C LEU A 11 -2.55 20.70 3.96
N ALA A 12 -3.68 20.72 3.24
CA ALA A 12 -4.79 19.82 3.50
C ALA A 12 -4.40 18.34 3.32
N LEU A 13 -3.63 18.00 2.28
CA LEU A 13 -3.08 16.65 2.09
C LEU A 13 -2.15 16.23 3.24
N CYS A 14 -1.30 17.14 3.72
CA CYS A 14 -0.41 16.87 4.85
C CYS A 14 -1.18 16.67 6.15
N ILE A 15 -2.29 17.38 6.34
CA ILE A 15 -3.12 17.29 7.56
C ILE A 15 -4.05 16.08 7.52
N ALA A 16 -4.55 15.69 6.34
CA ALA A 16 -5.60 14.68 6.19
C ALA A 16 -5.37 13.35 6.92
N PRO A 17 -4.16 12.74 6.93
CA PRO A 17 -3.91 11.51 7.68
C PRO A 17 -4.16 11.67 9.19
N TYR A 18 -3.82 12.83 9.74
CA TYR A 18 -3.93 13.11 11.18
C TYR A 18 -5.36 13.42 11.62
N VAL A 19 -6.26 13.81 10.69
CA VAL A 19 -7.65 14.15 11.03
C VAL A 19 -8.42 12.92 11.50
N GLY A 20 -8.18 11.76 10.89
CA GLY A 20 -8.85 10.51 11.28
C GLY A 20 -8.43 10.03 12.68
N ASP A 21 -7.15 10.18 13.00
CA ASP A 21 -6.57 9.76 14.28
C ASP A 21 -7.08 10.56 15.48
N LEU A 22 -7.60 11.77 15.25
CA LEU A 22 -8.29 12.54 16.29
C LEU A 22 -9.56 11.85 16.80
N PHE A 23 -10.17 10.97 15.99
CA PHE A 23 -11.46 10.35 16.28
C PHE A 23 -11.41 8.84 16.53
N ASN A 24 -10.31 8.15 16.19
CA ASN A 24 -10.20 6.71 16.39
C ASN A 24 -8.85 6.33 17.01
N LYS A 25 -8.85 5.97 18.29
CA LYS A 25 -7.65 5.50 18.99
C LYS A 25 -7.41 4.02 18.69
N GLN A 26 -6.67 3.73 17.63
CA GLN A 26 -6.15 2.39 17.42
C GLN A 26 -4.83 2.24 18.19
N VAL A 27 -4.71 1.14 18.95
CA VAL A 27 -3.45 0.77 19.60
C VAL A 27 -2.81 -0.29 18.73
N ALA A 28 -1.64 0.02 18.17
CA ALA A 28 -0.87 -0.90 17.35
C ALA A 28 0.44 -1.27 18.05
N PHE A 29 0.80 -2.55 18.01
CA PHE A 29 2.16 -2.99 18.30
C PHE A 29 2.99 -2.86 17.03
N ILE A 30 4.00 -2.02 17.05
CA ILE A 30 4.96 -1.85 15.94
C ILE A 30 6.29 -2.41 16.42
N ASP A 31 6.75 -3.49 15.79
CA ASP A 31 7.94 -4.24 16.17
C ASP A 31 9.17 -3.34 16.36
N MET A 32 9.46 -2.47 15.39
CA MET A 32 10.61 -1.57 15.38
C MET A 32 10.57 -0.54 16.50
N ALA A 33 9.37 -0.13 16.92
CA ALA A 33 9.18 0.88 17.98
C ALA A 33 9.02 0.26 19.37
N SER A 34 8.56 -0.99 19.45
CA SER A 34 8.22 -1.66 20.70
C SER A 34 9.35 -2.55 21.23
N ILE A 35 10.27 -2.98 20.37
CA ILE A 35 11.42 -3.80 20.71
C ILE A 35 12.66 -2.91 20.73
N ASP A 36 13.42 -2.99 21.81
CA ASP A 36 14.71 -2.30 21.93
C ASP A 36 15.64 -2.76 20.79
N GLN A 37 16.04 -1.84 19.91
CA GLN A 37 16.91 -2.15 18.77
C GLN A 37 18.40 -2.04 19.13
N THR A 38 18.71 -1.49 20.30
CA THR A 38 20.06 -1.15 20.75
C THR A 38 20.63 -2.14 21.76
N ASP A 39 19.84 -2.56 22.75
CA ASP A 39 20.26 -3.54 23.75
C ASP A 39 19.96 -4.97 23.27
N PRO A 40 20.97 -5.81 23.01
CA PRO A 40 20.77 -7.15 22.48
C PRO A 40 19.95 -8.06 23.41
N VAL A 41 20.04 -7.88 24.73
CA VAL A 41 19.30 -8.71 25.70
C VAL A 41 17.82 -8.33 25.68
N GLN A 42 17.51 -7.02 25.74
CA GLN A 42 16.13 -6.56 25.63
C GLN A 42 15.54 -6.83 24.24
N LYS A 43 16.35 -6.79 23.19
CA LYS A 43 15.95 -7.19 21.84
C LYS A 43 15.53 -8.65 21.80
N GLU A 44 16.35 -9.55 22.34
CA GLU A 44 16.02 -10.98 22.41
C GLU A 44 14.76 -11.25 23.23
N GLN A 45 14.59 -10.57 24.38
CA GLN A 45 13.39 -10.64 25.19
C GLN A 45 12.16 -10.12 24.43
N GLY A 46 12.29 -8.99 23.74
CA GLY A 46 11.24 -8.41 22.90
C GLY A 46 10.84 -9.36 21.76
N ILE A 47 11.82 -9.93 21.05
CA ILE A 47 11.61 -10.94 20.01
C ILE A 47 10.88 -12.17 20.56
N SER A 48 11.32 -12.67 21.72
CA SER A 48 10.69 -13.81 22.38
C SER A 48 9.24 -13.53 22.79
N SER A 49 8.88 -12.27 23.02
CA SER A 49 7.52 -11.85 23.36
C SER A 49 6.58 -11.69 22.16
N ILE A 50 7.09 -11.63 20.92
CA ILE A 50 6.28 -11.43 19.70
C ILE A 50 5.16 -12.46 19.60
N ALA A 51 5.44 -13.73 19.90
CA ALA A 51 4.42 -14.78 19.85
C ALA A 51 3.23 -14.50 20.79
N GLY A 52 3.47 -13.87 21.94
CA GLY A 52 2.44 -13.42 22.86
C GLY A 52 1.59 -12.29 22.28
N PHE A 53 2.23 -11.31 21.62
CA PHE A 53 1.53 -10.22 20.94
C PHE A 53 0.71 -10.71 19.76
N LEU A 54 1.25 -11.58 18.90
CA LEU A 54 0.52 -12.17 17.78
C LEU A 54 -0.75 -12.86 18.29
N LYS A 55 -0.64 -13.69 19.34
CA LYS A 55 -1.79 -14.38 19.95
C LYS A 55 -2.84 -13.45 20.58
N LYS A 56 -2.46 -12.24 20.98
CA LYS A 56 -3.35 -11.25 21.61
C LYS A 56 -3.89 -10.20 20.65
N SER A 57 -3.37 -10.14 19.42
CA SER A 57 -3.77 -9.15 18.42
C SER A 57 -5.01 -9.62 17.67
N ASP A 58 -6.00 -8.73 17.52
CA ASP A 58 -7.22 -8.99 16.74
C ASP A 58 -6.94 -8.97 15.22
N GLU A 59 -5.93 -8.21 14.82
CA GLU A 59 -5.52 -8.02 13.43
C GLU A 59 -4.00 -7.94 13.30
N LEU A 60 -3.45 -8.64 12.30
CA LEU A 60 -2.07 -8.45 11.83
C LEU A 60 -2.09 -7.61 10.56
N GLN A 61 -1.65 -6.36 10.65
CA GLN A 61 -1.50 -5.47 9.50
C GLN A 61 -0.08 -5.56 8.96
N VAL A 62 0.07 -5.86 7.67
CA VAL A 62 1.37 -6.08 7.06
C VAL A 62 1.60 -5.10 5.92
N MET A 63 2.52 -4.16 6.14
CA MET A 63 3.04 -3.29 5.10
C MET A 63 4.08 -4.06 4.29
N TRP A 64 3.63 -4.69 3.22
CA TRP A 64 4.48 -5.58 2.42
C TRP A 64 5.07 -4.89 1.18
N SER A 65 6.38 -5.08 1.00
CA SER A 65 7.20 -4.72 -0.15
C SER A 65 7.48 -5.96 -1.02
N VAL A 66 8.17 -5.76 -2.15
CA VAL A 66 8.64 -6.87 -3.01
C VAL A 66 9.51 -7.86 -2.23
N ASP A 67 10.37 -7.34 -1.36
CA ASP A 67 11.33 -8.13 -0.58
C ASP A 67 10.73 -8.62 0.75
N TYR A 68 9.47 -8.29 1.05
CA TYR A 68 8.86 -8.74 2.31
C TYR A 68 8.82 -10.27 2.37
N LEU A 69 8.46 -10.91 1.27
CA LEU A 69 8.29 -12.36 1.20
C LEU A 69 9.57 -13.14 0.90
N SER A 70 10.66 -12.45 0.56
CA SER A 70 11.98 -13.08 0.50
C SER A 70 12.63 -13.22 1.88
N ARG A 71 12.09 -12.57 2.92
CA ARG A 71 12.62 -12.62 4.29
C ARG A 71 11.93 -13.72 5.09
N LEU A 72 12.74 -14.64 5.62
CA LEU A 72 12.27 -15.80 6.40
C LEU A 72 11.36 -15.39 7.57
N TRP A 73 11.79 -14.38 8.33
CA TRP A 73 11.06 -13.89 9.51
C TRP A 73 9.65 -13.43 9.15
N CYS A 74 9.52 -12.65 8.08
CA CYS A 74 8.26 -12.06 7.64
C CYS A 74 7.23 -13.10 7.19
N VAL A 75 7.68 -14.15 6.48
CA VAL A 75 6.80 -15.26 6.08
C VAL A 75 6.44 -16.12 7.28
N PHE A 76 7.39 -16.37 8.17
CA PHE A 76 7.15 -17.07 9.42
C PHE A 76 6.14 -16.34 10.31
N GLU A 77 6.20 -15.01 10.42
CA GLU A 77 5.28 -14.20 11.22
C GLU A 77 3.83 -14.30 10.73
N LEU A 78 3.61 -14.23 9.41
CA LEU A 78 2.29 -14.45 8.81
C LEU A 78 1.74 -15.84 9.16
N ALA A 79 2.57 -16.87 9.03
CA ALA A 79 2.19 -18.23 9.30
C ALA A 79 1.93 -18.45 10.80
N ALA A 80 2.81 -17.91 11.66
CA ALA A 80 2.70 -17.94 13.11
C ALA A 80 1.41 -17.29 13.60
N TYR A 81 1.07 -16.12 13.06
CA TYR A 81 -0.17 -15.43 13.39
C TYR A 81 -1.39 -16.24 13.00
N ARG A 82 -1.42 -16.84 11.79
CA ARG A 82 -2.52 -17.69 11.35
C ARG A 82 -2.66 -18.95 12.22
N THR A 83 -1.55 -19.54 12.64
CA THR A 83 -1.54 -20.69 13.57
C THR A 83 -2.01 -20.30 14.98
N ALA A 84 -1.62 -19.13 15.47
CA ALA A 84 -2.02 -18.64 16.79
C ALA A 84 -3.48 -18.12 16.82
N ASN A 85 -3.95 -17.57 15.70
CA ASN A 85 -5.28 -16.98 15.52
C ASN A 85 -5.91 -17.48 14.21
N PRO A 86 -6.51 -18.68 14.20
CA PRO A 86 -7.12 -19.24 12.98
C PRO A 86 -8.20 -18.34 12.38
N SER A 87 -8.96 -17.64 13.21
CA SER A 87 -9.99 -16.65 12.82
C SER A 87 -9.47 -15.20 12.79
N GLY A 88 -8.21 -14.97 13.16
CA GLY A 88 -7.62 -13.64 13.20
C GLY A 88 -7.58 -13.00 11.82
N LYS A 89 -7.76 -11.69 11.77
CA LYS A 89 -7.71 -10.94 10.51
C LYS A 89 -6.25 -10.67 10.15
N ILE A 90 -5.84 -11.02 8.94
CA ILE A 90 -4.60 -10.51 8.34
C ILE A 90 -5.04 -9.41 7.37
N THR A 91 -4.41 -8.25 7.40
CA THR A 91 -4.66 -7.19 6.42
C THR A 91 -3.35 -6.84 5.73
N LEU A 92 -3.26 -7.19 4.44
CA LEU A 92 -2.16 -6.75 3.60
C LEU A 92 -2.34 -5.29 3.16
N MET A 93 -1.35 -4.47 3.46
CA MET A 93 -1.22 -3.09 3.00
C MET A 93 -0.10 -3.00 1.96
N PRO A 94 -0.40 -3.26 0.66
CA PRO A 94 0.60 -3.17 -0.40
C PRO A 94 1.20 -1.78 -0.51
N LEU A 95 2.51 -1.68 -0.28
CA LEU A 95 3.26 -0.42 -0.50
C LEU A 95 3.18 0.06 -1.95
N PHE A 96 2.95 -0.84 -2.91
CA PHE A 96 2.77 -0.46 -4.30
C PHE A 96 1.49 0.36 -4.53
N VAL A 97 0.43 0.18 -3.72
CA VAL A 97 -0.81 0.96 -3.82
C VAL A 97 -0.54 2.39 -3.38
N GLU A 98 0.12 2.57 -2.25
CA GLU A 98 0.50 3.90 -1.74
C GLU A 98 1.49 4.61 -2.68
N LYS A 99 2.49 3.88 -3.19
CA LYS A 99 3.39 4.40 -4.22
C LYS A 99 2.64 4.80 -5.49
N THR A 100 1.69 3.99 -5.94
CA THR A 100 0.85 4.29 -7.11
C THR A 100 0.04 5.56 -6.87
N PHE A 101 -0.59 5.67 -5.71
CA PHE A 101 -1.37 6.84 -5.32
C PHE A 101 -0.51 8.11 -5.28
N ALA A 102 0.68 8.04 -4.66
CA ALA A 102 1.63 9.15 -4.65
C ALA A 102 2.04 9.59 -6.06
N VAL A 103 2.35 8.62 -6.94
CA VAL A 103 2.67 8.89 -8.36
C VAL A 103 1.51 9.55 -9.09
N LEU A 104 0.26 9.13 -8.84
CA LEU A 104 -0.93 9.75 -9.41
C LEU A 104 -1.12 11.18 -8.91
N ILE A 105 -1.01 11.42 -7.60
CA ILE A 105 -1.07 12.77 -7.01
C ILE A 105 -0.04 13.67 -7.71
N VAL A 106 1.23 13.26 -7.77
CA VAL A 106 2.28 14.06 -8.40
C VAL A 106 1.97 14.33 -9.88
N ALA A 107 1.43 13.35 -10.61
CA ALA A 107 1.03 13.54 -12.00
C ALA A 107 -0.07 14.59 -12.15
N VAL A 108 -1.16 14.50 -11.38
CA VAL A 108 -2.30 15.41 -11.51
C VAL A 108 -1.95 16.80 -11.01
N TYR A 109 -1.31 16.90 -9.86
CA TYR A 109 -0.89 18.18 -9.30
C TYR A 109 0.14 18.84 -10.23
N GLY A 110 1.08 18.07 -10.78
CA GLY A 110 2.03 18.53 -11.78
C GLY A 110 1.32 19.04 -13.04
N PHE A 111 0.41 18.23 -13.61
CA PHE A 111 -0.40 18.61 -14.77
C PHE A 111 -1.15 19.92 -14.52
N THR A 112 -1.94 20.01 -13.45
CA THR A 112 -2.76 21.18 -13.13
C THR A 112 -1.90 22.41 -12.86
N SER A 113 -0.76 22.25 -12.17
CA SER A 113 0.16 23.37 -11.92
C SER A 113 0.75 23.92 -13.21
N VAL A 114 1.26 23.03 -14.08
CA VAL A 114 1.82 23.43 -15.38
C VAL A 114 0.74 24.06 -16.25
N TRP A 115 -0.46 23.49 -16.28
CA TRP A 115 -1.62 24.04 -17.00
C TRP A 115 -1.95 25.46 -16.55
N VAL A 116 -2.13 25.68 -15.24
CA VAL A 116 -2.49 27.00 -14.69
C VAL A 116 -1.38 28.04 -14.93
N LEU A 117 -0.11 27.65 -14.79
CA LEU A 117 1.03 28.54 -15.06
C LEU A 117 1.13 28.88 -16.54
N ALA A 118 0.95 27.90 -17.41
CA ALA A 118 1.00 28.09 -18.86
C ALA A 118 -0.17 28.97 -19.33
N GLU A 119 -1.40 28.72 -18.85
CA GLU A 119 -2.52 29.63 -19.07
C GLU A 119 -2.16 31.05 -18.61
N ALA A 120 -1.62 31.25 -17.41
CA ALA A 120 -1.34 32.59 -16.91
C ALA A 120 -0.30 33.38 -17.74
N LYS A 121 0.56 32.70 -18.50
CA LYS A 121 1.68 33.32 -19.24
C LYS A 121 1.48 33.37 -20.75
N PHE A 122 0.72 32.45 -21.34
CA PHE A 122 0.67 32.24 -22.80
C PHE A 122 -0.70 32.52 -23.45
N ILE A 123 -1.63 33.19 -22.74
CA ILE A 123 -2.99 33.54 -23.23
C ILE A 123 -3.05 34.10 -24.67
N PRO A 124 -2.15 34.98 -25.16
CA PRO A 124 -2.34 35.60 -26.47
C PRO A 124 -1.88 34.78 -27.68
N LEU A 125 -1.27 33.59 -27.54
CA LEU A 125 -0.60 32.91 -28.67
C LEU A 125 -1.38 31.80 -29.39
N GLY A 126 -2.65 31.53 -29.06
CA GLY A 126 -3.45 30.49 -29.75
C GLY A 126 -2.86 29.08 -29.68
N SER A 127 -1.94 28.82 -28.74
CA SER A 127 -1.10 27.62 -28.68
C SER A 127 -1.60 26.57 -27.68
N GLU A 128 -2.92 26.36 -27.55
CA GLU A 128 -3.49 25.41 -26.58
C GLU A 128 -2.85 24.01 -26.69
N VAL A 129 -2.59 23.54 -27.93
CA VAL A 129 -1.97 22.23 -28.20
C VAL A 129 -0.60 22.09 -27.53
N TRP A 130 0.24 23.13 -27.58
CA TRP A 130 1.56 23.11 -26.96
C TRP A 130 1.47 23.11 -25.44
N ILE A 131 0.53 23.88 -24.88
CA ILE A 131 0.30 23.92 -23.44
C ILE A 131 -0.12 22.54 -22.93
N PHE A 132 -1.04 21.86 -23.63
CA PHE A 132 -1.40 20.47 -23.31
C PHE A 132 -0.19 19.56 -23.40
N GLY A 133 0.58 19.61 -24.50
CA GLY A 133 1.76 18.77 -24.68
C GLY A 133 2.74 18.85 -23.50
N VAL A 134 3.02 20.06 -23.01
CA VAL A 134 3.90 20.27 -21.85
C VAL A 134 3.22 19.83 -20.54
N ALA A 135 1.95 20.16 -20.34
CA ALA A 135 1.21 19.78 -19.13
C ALA A 135 1.07 18.25 -18.97
N PHE A 136 1.07 17.49 -20.06
CA PHE A 136 0.98 16.03 -20.05
C PHE A 136 2.30 15.30 -19.72
N VAL A 137 3.45 15.98 -19.72
CA VAL A 137 4.75 15.34 -19.43
C VAL A 137 4.77 14.59 -18.09
N PRO A 138 4.30 15.15 -16.96
CA PRO A 138 4.21 14.43 -15.69
C PRO A 138 3.36 13.16 -15.78
N VAL A 139 2.28 13.19 -16.57
CA VAL A 139 1.40 12.02 -16.76
C VAL A 139 2.14 10.89 -17.49
N GLY A 140 2.90 11.21 -18.54
CA GLY A 140 3.69 10.22 -19.28
C GLY A 140 4.75 9.52 -18.41
N LEU A 141 5.47 10.28 -17.58
CA LEU A 141 6.43 9.73 -16.62
C LEU A 141 5.73 8.84 -15.58
N SER A 142 4.57 9.28 -15.09
CA SER A 142 3.77 8.51 -14.13
C SER A 142 3.29 7.19 -14.71
N VAL A 143 2.83 7.13 -15.96
CA VAL A 143 2.43 5.86 -16.61
C VAL A 143 3.55 4.81 -16.57
N HIS A 144 4.80 5.22 -16.82
CA HIS A 144 5.93 4.30 -16.72
C HIS A 144 6.21 3.86 -15.27
N ALA A 145 6.16 4.78 -14.31
CA ALA A 145 6.32 4.46 -12.89
C ALA A 145 5.21 3.53 -12.36
N LEU A 146 3.96 3.70 -12.83
CA LEU A 146 2.82 2.85 -12.52
C LEU A 146 3.04 1.42 -13.02
N ARG A 147 3.47 1.26 -14.28
CA ARG A 147 3.78 -0.06 -14.85
C ARG A 147 4.85 -0.79 -14.05
N LYS A 148 5.93 -0.10 -13.66
CA LYS A 148 6.96 -0.69 -12.78
C LYS A 148 6.39 -1.12 -11.43
N SER A 149 5.48 -0.33 -10.86
CA SER A 149 4.82 -0.65 -9.58
C SER A 149 3.92 -1.89 -9.71
N PHE A 150 3.21 -2.04 -10.83
CA PHE A 150 2.43 -3.26 -11.12
C PHE A 150 3.32 -4.48 -11.44
N LEU A 151 4.47 -4.29 -12.08
CA LEU A 151 5.43 -5.37 -12.27
C LEU A 151 5.91 -5.92 -10.92
N SER A 152 6.24 -5.05 -9.97
CA SER A 152 6.58 -5.41 -8.60
C SER A 152 5.46 -6.22 -7.91
N LYS A 153 4.19 -5.82 -8.10
CA LYS A 153 3.02 -6.61 -7.64
C LYS A 153 3.02 -8.01 -8.23
N HIS A 154 3.26 -8.17 -9.53
CA HIS A 154 3.28 -9.50 -10.17
C HIS A 154 4.46 -10.36 -9.71
N GLN A 155 5.66 -9.79 -9.59
CA GLN A 155 6.84 -10.47 -9.07
C GLN A 155 6.61 -11.03 -7.68
N LEU A 156 5.94 -10.26 -6.83
CA LEU A 156 5.58 -10.64 -5.47
C LEU A 156 4.59 -11.82 -5.44
N LEU A 157 3.57 -11.81 -6.31
CA LEU A 157 2.65 -12.94 -6.46
C LEU A 157 3.34 -14.20 -6.97
N THR A 158 4.33 -14.04 -7.85
CA THR A 158 5.17 -15.14 -8.33
C THR A 158 6.08 -15.67 -7.23
N ALA A 159 6.65 -14.80 -6.39
CA ALA A 159 7.49 -15.20 -5.26
C ALA A 159 6.70 -16.04 -4.23
N LEU A 160 5.44 -15.70 -3.95
CA LEU A 160 4.56 -16.55 -3.12
C LEU A 160 4.33 -17.94 -3.73
N ALA A 161 4.12 -18.00 -5.04
CA ALA A 161 3.82 -19.25 -5.73
C ALA A 161 5.01 -20.22 -5.69
N ASN A 162 6.22 -19.66 -5.74
CA ASN A 162 7.48 -20.40 -5.80
C ASN A 162 8.29 -20.27 -4.50
N PHE A 163 7.64 -20.00 -3.37
CA PHE A 163 8.33 -19.78 -2.11
C PHE A 163 9.09 -21.04 -1.69
N GLU A 164 10.39 -20.93 -1.46
CA GLU A 164 11.26 -22.00 -0.96
C GLU A 164 11.95 -21.52 0.31
N LEU A 165 11.88 -22.32 1.37
CA LEU A 165 12.41 -21.99 2.68
C LEU A 165 13.92 -21.82 2.63
N GLU A 166 14.61 -22.64 1.83
CA GLU A 166 16.06 -22.58 1.67
C GLU A 166 16.52 -21.28 1.00
N ASN A 167 15.74 -20.75 0.06
CA ASN A 167 16.04 -19.50 -0.65
C ASN A 167 15.66 -18.24 0.14
N SER A 168 15.00 -18.40 1.29
CA SER A 168 14.60 -17.26 2.11
C SER A 168 15.80 -16.64 2.82
N THR A 169 15.89 -15.32 2.76
CA THR A 169 16.95 -14.52 3.40
C THR A 169 16.66 -14.37 4.89
N CYS A 170 17.71 -14.47 5.70
CA CYS A 170 17.66 -14.20 7.13
C CYS A 170 18.92 -13.45 7.53
N SER A 171 18.78 -12.31 8.22
CA SER A 171 19.91 -11.46 8.62
C SER A 171 20.75 -12.08 9.74
N SER A 172 20.16 -13.01 10.51
CA SER A 172 20.77 -13.61 11.69
C SER A 172 20.65 -15.13 11.64
N GLU A 173 21.78 -15.84 11.74
CA GLU A 173 21.79 -17.30 11.80
C GLU A 173 21.17 -17.84 13.10
N PHE A 174 21.15 -17.04 14.16
CA PHE A 174 20.42 -17.37 15.38
C PHE A 174 18.91 -17.40 15.11
N ASP A 175 18.37 -16.34 14.48
CA ASP A 175 16.95 -16.25 14.13
C ASP A 175 16.54 -17.35 13.17
N ARG A 176 17.39 -17.66 12.18
CA ARG A 176 17.17 -18.77 11.26
C ARG A 176 17.03 -20.10 12.00
N ARG A 177 17.96 -20.43 12.90
CA ARG A 177 17.89 -21.67 13.70
C ARG A 177 16.68 -21.69 14.64
N PHE A 178 16.33 -20.54 15.22
CA PHE A 178 15.13 -20.42 16.04
C PHE A 178 13.86 -20.69 15.23
N ILE A 179 13.67 -19.98 14.11
CA ILE A 179 12.53 -20.14 13.22
C ILE A 179 12.41 -21.57 12.69
N LEU A 180 13.51 -22.19 12.27
CA LEU A 180 13.50 -23.57 11.79
C LEU A 180 13.08 -24.57 12.89
N ARG A 181 13.45 -24.34 14.15
CA ARG A 181 12.96 -25.15 15.28
C ARG A 181 11.46 -24.95 15.49
N CYS A 182 10.97 -23.72 15.42
CA CYS A 182 9.54 -23.43 15.49
C CYS A 182 8.77 -24.07 14.33
N ILE A 183 9.30 -23.99 13.11
CA ILE A 183 8.71 -24.62 11.92
C ILE A 183 8.54 -26.13 12.11
N ARG A 184 9.60 -26.83 12.54
CA ARG A 184 9.52 -28.27 12.83
C ARG A 184 8.49 -28.58 13.90
N ARG A 185 8.42 -27.76 14.95
CA ARG A 185 7.49 -27.95 16.07
C ARG A 185 6.03 -27.69 15.70
N TRP A 186 5.75 -26.68 14.88
CA TRP A 186 4.39 -26.22 14.59
C TRP A 186 3.80 -26.84 13.32
N TYR A 187 4.61 -27.07 12.29
CA TYR A 187 4.15 -27.57 11.00
C TYR A 187 4.60 -29.01 10.72
N GLY A 188 5.49 -29.58 11.54
CA GLY A 188 6.01 -30.95 11.36
C GLY A 188 7.27 -31.03 10.48
N GLY A 189 7.70 -29.94 9.86
CA GLY A 189 8.90 -29.90 9.04
C GLY A 189 8.93 -28.73 8.04
N PRO A 190 10.08 -28.50 7.38
CA PRO A 190 10.23 -27.52 6.30
C PRO A 190 9.20 -27.70 5.17
N GLU A 191 8.97 -28.93 4.74
CA GLU A 191 8.15 -29.24 3.56
C GLU A 191 6.67 -28.95 3.81
N GLN A 192 6.19 -29.25 5.01
CA GLN A 192 4.81 -28.94 5.41
C GLN A 192 4.61 -27.43 5.54
N PHE A 193 5.61 -26.72 6.07
CA PHE A 193 5.58 -25.25 6.12
C PHE A 193 5.55 -24.62 4.73
N GLU A 194 6.41 -25.06 3.81
CA GLU A 194 6.38 -24.59 2.42
C GLU A 194 5.03 -24.88 1.74
N SER A 195 4.48 -26.08 1.94
CA SER A 195 3.15 -26.43 1.42
C SER A 195 2.07 -25.52 1.98
N PHE A 196 2.10 -25.21 3.28
CA PHE A 196 1.19 -24.26 3.92
C PHE A 196 1.31 -22.86 3.31
N VAL A 197 2.54 -22.36 3.13
CA VAL A 197 2.79 -21.03 2.55
C VAL A 197 2.33 -20.95 1.10
N ARG A 198 2.68 -21.94 0.26
CA ARG A 198 2.35 -21.96 -1.18
C ARG A 198 0.86 -22.15 -1.46
N LYS A 199 0.10 -22.74 -0.53
CA LYS A 199 -1.33 -23.05 -0.70
C LYS A 199 -2.18 -22.12 0.15
N GLU A 200 -2.38 -22.47 1.42
CA GLU A 200 -3.34 -21.83 2.32
C GLU A 200 -3.05 -20.35 2.50
N LEU A 201 -1.83 -19.99 2.88
CA LEU A 201 -1.45 -18.59 3.07
C LEU A 201 -1.55 -17.83 1.75
N ARG A 202 -0.99 -18.36 0.67
CA ARG A 202 -1.05 -17.72 -0.66
C ARG A 202 -2.49 -17.46 -1.12
N GLU A 203 -3.41 -18.42 -0.96
CA GLU A 203 -4.81 -18.26 -1.37
C GLU A 203 -5.51 -17.16 -0.58
N GLU A 204 -5.25 -17.09 0.73
CA GLU A 204 -5.73 -16.01 1.56
C GLU A 204 -5.18 -14.65 1.09
N LEU A 205 -3.86 -14.53 0.95
CA LEU A 205 -3.22 -13.28 0.52
C LEU A 205 -3.69 -12.87 -0.87
N LEU A 206 -3.85 -13.81 -1.81
CA LEU A 206 -4.40 -13.55 -3.14
C LEU A 206 -5.83 -13.04 -3.07
N THR A 207 -6.64 -13.55 -2.15
CA THR A 207 -8.01 -13.07 -1.94
C THR A 207 -7.99 -11.62 -1.46
N GLN A 208 -7.11 -11.27 -0.52
CA GLN A 208 -6.95 -9.89 -0.07
C GLN A 208 -6.38 -8.95 -1.13
N ILE A 209 -5.40 -9.42 -1.93
CA ILE A 209 -4.81 -8.64 -3.03
C ILE A 209 -5.84 -8.40 -4.14
N ARG A 210 -6.72 -9.38 -4.35
CA ARG A 210 -7.89 -9.18 -5.20
C ARG A 210 -8.82 -8.17 -4.56
N GLN A 211 -9.09 -8.21 -3.26
CA GLN A 211 -10.03 -7.27 -2.64
C GLN A 211 -9.47 -5.85 -2.44
N THR A 212 -8.15 -5.68 -2.44
CA THR A 212 -7.48 -4.37 -2.42
C THR A 212 -7.61 -3.71 -3.80
N SER A 213 -8.81 -3.20 -4.07
CA SER A 213 -8.98 -2.13 -5.04
C SER A 213 -8.48 -0.81 -4.45
N PHE A 214 -8.15 0.15 -5.33
CA PHE A 214 -8.00 1.52 -4.90
C PHE A 214 -9.30 1.97 -4.23
N ARG A 215 -9.20 2.36 -2.96
CA ARG A 215 -10.34 2.90 -2.22
C ARG A 215 -10.89 4.10 -3.00
N SER A 216 -12.21 4.23 -3.09
CA SER A 216 -12.87 5.33 -3.81
C SER A 216 -12.36 6.71 -3.38
N GLY A 217 -12.04 6.85 -2.09
CA GLY A 217 -11.42 8.06 -1.53
C GLY A 217 -10.12 8.49 -2.23
N TYR A 218 -9.28 7.56 -2.67
CA TYR A 218 -8.04 7.91 -3.39
C TYR A 218 -8.33 8.60 -4.72
N TYR A 219 -9.34 8.14 -5.46
CA TYR A 219 -9.73 8.80 -6.71
C TYR A 219 -10.23 10.22 -6.44
N LEU A 220 -11.07 10.41 -5.42
CA LEU A 220 -11.58 11.74 -5.05
C LEU A 220 -10.45 12.69 -4.67
N VAL A 221 -9.51 12.25 -3.82
CA VAL A 221 -8.35 13.05 -3.42
C VAL A 221 -7.46 13.40 -4.62
N THR A 222 -7.31 12.47 -5.56
CA THR A 222 -6.47 12.67 -6.75
C THR A 222 -7.04 13.75 -7.68
N VAL A 223 -8.37 13.89 -7.79
CA VAL A 223 -9.00 14.88 -8.68
C VAL A 223 -9.21 16.27 -8.06
N VAL A 224 -8.92 16.43 -6.75
CA VAL A 224 -9.09 17.72 -6.04
C VAL A 224 -8.46 18.92 -6.78
N PRO A 225 -7.22 18.87 -7.30
CA PRO A 225 -6.64 20.03 -8.00
C PRO A 225 -7.45 20.49 -9.19
N SER A 226 -7.95 19.54 -9.99
CA SER A 226 -8.74 19.82 -11.18
C SER A 226 -10.08 20.42 -10.79
N VAL A 227 -10.76 19.83 -9.79
CA VAL A 227 -12.02 20.35 -9.26
C VAL A 227 -11.84 21.78 -8.72
N CYS A 228 -10.76 22.05 -7.98
CA CYS A 228 -10.45 23.39 -7.51
C CYS A 228 -10.25 24.38 -8.66
N ALA A 229 -9.51 24.01 -9.71
CA ALA A 229 -9.32 24.85 -10.89
C ALA A 229 -10.63 25.11 -11.65
N GLY A 230 -11.52 24.11 -11.73
CA GLY A 230 -12.87 24.26 -12.28
C GLY A 230 -13.75 25.19 -11.45
N LEU A 231 -13.72 25.07 -10.12
CA LEU A 231 -14.44 25.96 -9.21
C LEU A 231 -13.93 27.40 -9.26
N ASP A 232 -12.61 27.60 -9.34
CA ASP A 232 -12.02 28.93 -9.53
C ASP A 232 -12.54 29.58 -10.83
N SER A 233 -12.64 28.79 -11.91
CA SER A 233 -13.19 29.24 -13.19
C SER A 233 -14.68 29.61 -13.09
N LEU A 234 -15.46 28.83 -12.33
CA LEU A 234 -16.86 29.14 -12.05
C LEU A 234 -17.01 30.45 -11.27
N VAL A 235 -16.18 30.68 -10.24
CA VAL A 235 -16.18 31.92 -9.46
C VAL A 235 -15.83 33.11 -10.36
N CYS A 236 -14.89 32.96 -11.30
CA CYS A 236 -14.58 34.00 -12.28
C CYS A 236 -15.79 34.33 -13.18
N LEU A 237 -16.50 33.33 -13.69
CA LEU A 237 -17.72 33.55 -14.50
C LEU A 237 -18.81 34.26 -13.69
N TRP A 238 -19.00 33.85 -12.43
CA TRP A 238 -19.98 34.46 -11.55
C TRP A 238 -19.65 35.93 -11.27
N ARG A 239 -18.38 36.24 -10.97
CA ARG A 239 -17.88 37.61 -10.77
C ARG A 239 -17.97 38.45 -12.05
N GLY A 240 -17.82 37.82 -13.20
CA GLY A 240 -18.03 38.44 -14.52
C GLY A 240 -19.49 38.60 -14.92
N GLN A 241 -20.44 38.31 -14.02
CA GLN A 241 -21.89 38.41 -14.25
C GLN A 241 -22.35 37.59 -15.48
N ALA A 242 -21.73 36.43 -15.70
CA ALA A 242 -22.16 35.52 -16.75
C ALA A 242 -23.63 35.07 -16.52
N PRO A 243 -24.40 34.80 -17.60
CA PRO A 243 -25.76 34.29 -17.48
C PRO A 243 -25.83 33.04 -16.59
N THR A 244 -26.91 32.89 -15.80
CA THR A 244 -27.10 31.76 -14.89
C THR A 244 -27.00 30.41 -15.59
N ALA A 245 -27.51 30.31 -16.83
CA ALA A 245 -27.37 29.12 -17.66
C ALA A 245 -25.89 28.75 -17.89
N ALA A 246 -25.02 29.72 -18.15
CA ALA A 246 -23.59 29.48 -18.34
C ALA A 246 -22.89 29.02 -17.05
N LEU A 247 -23.30 29.54 -15.89
CA LEU A 247 -22.79 29.08 -14.59
C LEU A 247 -23.18 27.62 -14.33
N VAL A 248 -24.46 27.28 -14.53
CA VAL A 248 -24.98 25.92 -14.33
C VAL A 248 -24.33 24.94 -15.31
N THR A 249 -24.30 25.25 -16.60
CA THR A 249 -23.67 24.35 -17.59
C THR A 249 -22.16 24.22 -17.37
N HIS A 250 -21.47 25.27 -16.92
CA HIS A 250 -20.05 25.18 -16.55
C HIS A 250 -19.84 24.22 -15.37
N PHE A 251 -20.59 24.40 -14.28
CA PHE A 251 -20.47 23.55 -13.10
C PHE A 251 -20.77 22.08 -13.42
N VAL A 252 -21.86 21.82 -14.15
CA VAL A 252 -22.27 20.46 -14.51
C VAL A 252 -21.28 19.80 -15.50
N CYS A 253 -20.91 20.48 -16.59
CA CYS A 253 -20.08 19.86 -17.64
C CYS A 253 -18.59 19.79 -17.29
N LEU A 254 -18.01 20.82 -16.66
CA LEU A 254 -16.58 20.85 -16.36
C LEU A 254 -16.30 20.30 -14.97
N VAL A 255 -16.96 20.79 -13.93
CA VAL A 255 -16.62 20.37 -12.56
C VAL A 255 -17.13 18.96 -12.28
N LEU A 256 -18.42 18.68 -12.48
CA LEU A 256 -18.98 17.38 -12.14
C LEU A 256 -18.64 16.30 -13.19
N ALA A 257 -18.97 16.54 -14.46
CA ALA A 257 -18.82 15.51 -15.48
C ALA A 257 -17.35 15.27 -15.86
N PHE A 258 -16.55 16.32 -16.08
CA PHE A 258 -15.16 16.17 -16.48
C PHE A 258 -14.22 15.95 -15.30
N ASP A 259 -14.09 16.93 -14.40
CA ASP A 259 -13.08 16.91 -13.34
C ASP A 259 -13.27 15.74 -12.37
N ILE A 260 -14.52 15.41 -12.02
CA ILE A 260 -14.81 14.27 -11.13
C ILE A 260 -14.96 12.98 -11.93
N CYS A 261 -15.95 12.87 -12.83
CA CYS A 261 -16.25 11.57 -13.44
C CYS A 261 -15.23 11.15 -14.51
N TRP A 262 -14.96 12.01 -15.49
CA TRP A 262 -14.13 11.66 -16.65
C TRP A 262 -12.66 11.46 -16.32
N ILE A 263 -12.10 12.29 -15.45
CA ILE A 263 -10.71 12.12 -15.00
C ILE A 263 -10.57 10.78 -14.25
N VAL A 264 -11.54 10.40 -13.41
CA VAL A 264 -11.53 9.10 -12.71
C VAL A 264 -11.62 7.93 -13.70
N ILE A 265 -12.46 8.04 -14.74
CA ILE A 265 -12.50 7.05 -15.85
C ILE A 265 -11.11 6.90 -16.46
N THR A 266 -10.45 8.02 -16.77
CA THR A 266 -9.13 8.05 -17.40
C THR A 266 -8.07 7.37 -16.52
N PHE A 267 -8.05 7.66 -15.21
CA PHE A 267 -7.11 7.01 -14.28
C PHE A 267 -7.35 5.52 -14.14
N LYS A 268 -8.61 5.09 -14.00
CA LYS A 268 -8.94 3.67 -13.93
C LYS A 268 -8.44 2.93 -15.16
N LEU A 269 -8.61 3.51 -16.34
CA LEU A 269 -8.12 2.92 -17.57
C LEU A 269 -6.58 2.89 -17.63
N VAL A 270 -5.90 3.95 -17.21
CA VAL A 270 -4.42 3.97 -17.14
C VAL A 270 -3.90 2.90 -16.19
N LEU A 271 -4.46 2.79 -14.99
CA LEU A 271 -4.08 1.78 -13.99
C LEU A 271 -4.31 0.38 -14.55
N LEU A 272 -5.44 0.16 -15.20
CA LEU A 272 -5.77 -1.11 -15.80
C LEU A 272 -4.81 -1.50 -16.94
N LEU A 273 -4.59 -0.61 -17.90
CA LEU A 273 -3.68 -0.86 -19.02
C LEU A 273 -2.25 -1.07 -18.49
N SER A 274 -1.88 -0.35 -17.43
CA SER A 274 -0.58 -0.52 -16.78
C SER A 274 -0.44 -1.89 -16.11
N ASP A 275 -1.45 -2.34 -15.35
CA ASP A 275 -1.44 -3.67 -14.70
C ASP A 275 -1.42 -4.80 -15.74
N GLY A 276 -2.28 -4.71 -16.76
CA GLY A 276 -2.39 -5.71 -17.82
C GLY A 276 -1.13 -5.83 -18.68
N SER A 277 -0.44 -4.72 -18.92
CA SER A 277 0.77 -4.69 -19.75
C SER A 277 2.07 -4.88 -18.97
N ALA A 278 2.05 -4.82 -17.63
CA ALA A 278 3.23 -5.03 -16.80
C ALA A 278 3.86 -6.42 -17.02
N GLN A 279 3.05 -7.45 -17.23
CA GLN A 279 3.53 -8.82 -17.46
C GLN A 279 4.14 -9.04 -18.85
N LEU A 280 3.80 -8.22 -19.85
CA LEU A 280 4.31 -8.36 -21.22
C LEU A 280 5.82 -8.05 -21.33
N CYS A 281 6.39 -7.39 -20.32
CA CYS A 281 7.76 -6.87 -20.35
C CYS A 281 8.67 -7.50 -19.30
N LEU A 282 8.57 -8.81 -19.04
CA LEU A 282 9.48 -9.54 -18.14
C LEU A 282 10.91 -9.66 -18.72
N GLY A 283 11.62 -8.54 -18.80
CA GLY A 283 13.08 -8.47 -18.92
C GLY A 283 13.68 -8.61 -20.32
N ARG A 284 12.90 -8.87 -21.37
CA ARG A 284 13.50 -9.19 -22.69
C ARG A 284 14.05 -7.98 -23.46
N PHE A 285 13.37 -6.83 -23.44
CA PHE A 285 13.83 -5.61 -24.14
C PHE A 285 13.42 -4.32 -23.43
N ARG A 286 14.38 -3.47 -23.02
CA ARG A 286 14.11 -2.17 -22.38
C ARG A 286 13.32 -1.22 -23.28
N PHE A 287 13.59 -1.23 -24.58
CA PHE A 287 12.90 -0.37 -25.55
C PHE A 287 11.40 -0.67 -25.63
N LEU A 288 11.03 -1.95 -25.65
CA LEU A 288 9.62 -2.38 -25.70
C LEU A 288 8.87 -1.90 -24.46
N ASP A 289 9.52 -1.87 -23.30
CA ASP A 289 8.90 -1.36 -22.07
C ASP A 289 8.55 0.13 -22.19
N TYR A 290 9.45 0.97 -22.71
CA TYR A 290 9.14 2.37 -22.97
C TYR A 290 8.08 2.56 -24.06
N ALA A 291 8.12 1.75 -25.12
CA ALA A 291 7.13 1.82 -26.20
C ALA A 291 5.72 1.50 -25.69
N ILE A 292 5.55 0.50 -24.83
CA ILE A 292 4.25 0.19 -24.22
C ILE A 292 3.78 1.31 -23.30
N SER A 293 4.66 1.85 -22.45
CA SER A 293 4.33 3.02 -21.63
C SER A 293 3.87 4.21 -22.48
N LEU A 294 4.55 4.48 -23.60
CA LEU A 294 4.19 5.53 -24.54
C LEU A 294 2.83 5.28 -25.18
N MET A 295 2.54 4.05 -25.62
CA MET A 295 1.24 3.71 -26.19
C MET A 295 0.10 3.93 -25.19
N ILE A 296 0.28 3.54 -23.93
CA ILE A 296 -0.74 3.76 -22.88
C ILE A 296 -0.92 5.26 -22.62
N PHE A 297 0.17 6.02 -22.59
CA PHE A 297 0.12 7.47 -22.44
C PHE A 297 -0.62 8.15 -23.61
N VAL A 298 -0.34 7.77 -24.86
CA VAL A 298 -1.04 8.31 -26.03
C VAL A 298 -2.52 7.94 -25.99
N ALA A 299 -2.85 6.68 -25.68
CA ALA A 299 -4.23 6.22 -25.54
C ALA A 299 -5.00 6.97 -24.45
N SER A 300 -4.39 7.16 -23.27
CA SER A 300 -5.03 7.89 -22.17
C SER A 300 -5.15 9.38 -22.46
N GLY A 301 -4.16 9.99 -23.13
CA GLY A 301 -4.22 11.35 -23.62
C GLY A 301 -5.38 11.57 -24.59
N MET A 302 -5.58 10.67 -25.56
CA MET A 302 -6.72 10.74 -26.48
C MET A 302 -8.06 10.68 -25.74
N ILE A 303 -8.19 9.78 -24.76
CA ILE A 303 -9.44 9.63 -23.99
C ILE A 303 -9.71 10.84 -23.11
N PHE A 304 -8.68 11.41 -22.48
CA PHE A 304 -8.80 12.66 -21.76
C PHE A 304 -9.27 13.79 -22.68
N MET A 305 -8.69 13.92 -23.87
CA MET A 305 -9.07 14.93 -24.85
C MET A 305 -10.52 14.76 -25.34
N ILE A 306 -10.99 13.53 -25.55
CA ILE A 306 -12.40 13.25 -25.88
C ILE A 306 -13.33 13.80 -24.79
N GLY A 307 -13.01 13.55 -23.51
CA GLY A 307 -13.80 14.08 -22.40
C GLY A 307 -13.82 15.59 -22.35
N LEU A 308 -12.65 16.21 -22.53
CA LEU A 308 -12.52 17.66 -22.49
C LEU A 308 -13.30 18.33 -23.62
N VAL A 309 -13.15 17.83 -24.85
CA VAL A 309 -13.87 18.33 -26.02
C VAL A 309 -15.38 18.10 -25.86
N GLY A 310 -15.78 16.92 -25.38
CA GLY A 310 -17.18 16.60 -25.07
C GLY A 310 -17.80 17.57 -24.07
N SER A 311 -17.12 17.85 -22.96
CA SER A 311 -17.56 18.84 -21.97
C SER A 311 -17.63 20.26 -22.53
N ARG A 312 -16.66 20.66 -23.38
CA ARG A 312 -16.68 21.98 -24.04
C ARG A 312 -17.87 22.10 -24.99
N LEU A 313 -18.11 21.09 -25.82
CA LEU A 313 -19.25 21.06 -26.74
C LEU A 313 -20.59 21.11 -25.99
N ALA A 314 -20.77 20.27 -24.97
CA ALA A 314 -21.98 20.24 -24.15
C ALA A 314 -22.21 21.57 -23.40
N ARG A 315 -21.16 22.23 -22.94
CA ARG A 315 -21.25 23.55 -22.30
C ARG A 315 -21.64 24.65 -23.29
N ASN A 316 -21.10 24.62 -24.51
CA ASN A 316 -21.30 25.67 -25.51
C ASN A 316 -22.74 25.71 -26.08
N THR A 317 -23.54 24.65 -25.94
CA THR A 317 -24.96 24.70 -26.32
C THR A 317 -25.80 25.57 -25.38
N LEU A 318 -25.27 25.94 -24.21
CA LEU A 318 -25.98 26.64 -23.12
C LEU A 318 -27.28 25.95 -22.67
N SER A 319 -27.48 24.69 -23.06
CA SER A 319 -28.65 23.90 -22.72
C SER A 319 -28.38 23.04 -21.48
N VAL A 320 -29.17 23.24 -20.43
CA VAL A 320 -29.08 22.46 -19.19
C VAL A 320 -29.35 20.97 -19.46
N SER A 321 -30.25 20.63 -20.39
CA SER A 321 -30.55 19.23 -20.73
C SER A 321 -29.35 18.53 -21.37
N THR A 322 -28.62 19.22 -22.26
CA THR A 322 -27.38 18.69 -22.86
C THR A 322 -26.30 18.48 -21.78
N ALA A 323 -26.17 19.43 -20.85
CA ALA A 323 -25.22 19.32 -19.74
C ALA A 323 -25.53 18.12 -18.82
N LEU A 324 -26.80 17.93 -18.46
CA LEU A 324 -27.25 16.78 -17.66
C LEU A 324 -27.07 15.45 -18.40
N GLY A 325 -27.35 15.42 -19.71
CA GLY A 325 -27.10 14.23 -20.54
C GLY A 325 -25.62 13.83 -20.56
N TRP A 326 -24.72 14.81 -20.68
CA TRP A 326 -23.27 14.57 -20.63
C TRP A 326 -22.80 14.08 -19.25
N LEU A 327 -23.32 14.66 -18.16
CA LEU A 327 -23.05 14.18 -16.81
C LEU A 327 -23.55 12.75 -16.62
N ALA A 328 -24.77 12.44 -17.05
CA ALA A 328 -25.34 11.09 -16.95
C ALA A 328 -24.48 10.06 -17.70
N LEU A 329 -24.07 10.37 -18.93
CA LEU A 329 -23.15 9.53 -19.71
C LEU A 329 -21.83 9.30 -18.97
N SER A 330 -21.23 10.35 -18.43
CA SER A 330 -19.97 10.28 -17.68
C SER A 330 -20.11 9.43 -16.41
N CYS A 331 -21.20 9.58 -15.66
CA CYS A 331 -21.50 8.75 -14.50
C CYS A 331 -21.69 7.26 -14.87
N ILE A 332 -22.40 6.98 -15.96
CA ILE A 332 -22.59 5.61 -16.46
C ILE A 332 -21.24 4.99 -16.84
N LEU A 333 -20.42 5.69 -17.60
CA LEU A 333 -19.07 5.22 -17.97
C LEU A 333 -18.18 5.02 -16.73
N MET A 334 -18.29 5.88 -15.72
CA MET A 334 -17.55 5.75 -14.45
C MET A 334 -18.00 4.52 -13.65
N ALA A 335 -19.30 4.20 -13.68
CA ALA A 335 -19.86 2.99 -13.07
C ALA A 335 -19.45 1.72 -13.85
N LEU A 336 -19.45 1.77 -15.18
CA LEU A 336 -19.02 0.67 -16.04
C LEU A 336 -17.52 0.37 -15.90
N THR A 337 -16.71 1.38 -15.60
CA THR A 337 -15.29 1.21 -15.27
C THR A 337 -15.04 0.85 -13.81
N SER A 338 -16.08 0.54 -13.02
CA SER A 338 -15.88 0.01 -11.67
C SER A 338 -15.17 -1.34 -11.69
N ASP A 339 -14.39 -1.60 -10.63
CA ASP A 339 -13.55 -2.80 -10.53
C ASP A 339 -14.36 -4.10 -10.68
N CYS A 340 -15.62 -4.10 -10.26
CA CYS A 340 -16.49 -5.28 -10.34
C CYS A 340 -16.72 -5.71 -11.79
N VAL A 341 -17.22 -4.78 -12.62
CA VAL A 341 -17.54 -5.05 -14.03
C VAL A 341 -16.28 -5.46 -14.79
N TRP A 342 -15.19 -4.72 -14.57
CA TRP A 342 -13.97 -4.99 -15.32
C TRP A 342 -13.30 -6.31 -14.94
N ARG A 343 -13.35 -6.70 -13.65
CA ARG A 343 -12.86 -8.02 -13.22
C ARG A 343 -13.62 -9.14 -13.90
N GLN A 344 -14.93 -9.03 -14.02
CA GLN A 344 -15.73 -10.04 -14.73
C GLN A 344 -15.29 -10.15 -16.19
N VAL A 345 -15.07 -9.01 -16.86
CA VAL A 345 -14.55 -9.00 -18.24
C VAL A 345 -13.17 -9.65 -18.34
N LEU A 346 -12.22 -9.31 -17.44
CA LEU A 346 -10.89 -9.92 -17.45
C LEU A 346 -10.93 -11.42 -17.16
N LEU A 347 -11.77 -11.86 -16.23
CA LEU A 347 -11.95 -13.28 -15.92
C LEU A 347 -12.54 -14.02 -17.13
N ALA A 348 -13.52 -13.43 -17.82
CA ALA A 348 -14.07 -14.00 -19.05
C ALA A 348 -13.02 -14.11 -20.16
N LEU A 349 -12.21 -13.06 -20.37
CA LEU A 349 -11.13 -13.07 -21.37
C LEU A 349 -10.03 -14.10 -21.02
N ARG A 350 -9.66 -14.22 -19.74
CA ARG A 350 -8.69 -15.23 -19.28
C ARG A 350 -9.23 -16.65 -19.42
N SER A 351 -10.49 -16.87 -19.07
CA SER A 351 -11.17 -18.17 -19.26
C SER A 351 -11.18 -18.57 -20.73
N ALA A 352 -11.52 -17.63 -21.63
CA ALA A 352 -11.49 -17.86 -23.08
C ALA A 352 -10.09 -18.18 -23.60
N ARG A 353 -9.04 -17.52 -23.08
CA ARG A 353 -7.65 -17.81 -23.45
C ARG A 353 -7.20 -19.20 -22.97
N SER A 354 -7.50 -19.54 -21.71
CA SER A 354 -7.19 -20.86 -21.15
C SER A 354 -7.85 -21.97 -21.95
N GLY A 355 -9.11 -21.79 -22.36
CA GLY A 355 -9.82 -22.77 -23.19
C GLY A 355 -9.14 -23.00 -24.55
N ARG A 356 -8.62 -21.94 -25.19
CA ARG A 356 -7.86 -22.07 -26.45
C ARG A 356 -6.53 -22.79 -26.27
N GLU A 357 -5.83 -22.56 -25.15
CA GLU A 357 -4.57 -23.24 -24.88
C GLU A 357 -4.78 -24.74 -24.61
N THR A 358 -5.86 -25.11 -23.90
CA THR A 358 -6.25 -26.52 -23.73
C THR A 358 -6.59 -27.16 -25.06
N LEU A 359 -7.43 -26.51 -25.89
CA LEU A 359 -7.76 -27.01 -27.23
C LEU A 359 -6.53 -27.18 -28.12
N ARG A 360 -5.57 -26.25 -28.04
CA ARG A 360 -4.31 -26.35 -28.80
C ARG A 360 -3.42 -27.49 -28.32
N ARG A 361 -3.36 -27.75 -27.01
CA ARG A 361 -2.65 -28.91 -26.45
C ARG A 361 -3.31 -30.22 -26.88
N SER A 362 -4.63 -30.33 -26.78
CA SER A 362 -5.37 -31.51 -27.24
C SER A 362 -5.21 -31.74 -28.75
N ALA A 363 -5.19 -30.67 -29.56
CA ALA A 363 -4.92 -30.78 -31.00
C ALA A 363 -3.48 -31.23 -31.32
N THR A 364 -2.50 -30.87 -30.47
CA THR A 364 -1.10 -31.29 -30.64
C THR A 364 -0.91 -32.74 -30.17
N GLU A 365 -1.60 -33.18 -29.11
CA GLU A 365 -1.59 -34.57 -28.63
C GLU A 365 -2.36 -35.52 -29.55
N ALA A 366 -3.36 -35.04 -30.29
CA ALA A 366 -4.10 -35.82 -31.26
C ALA A 366 -3.34 -36.07 -32.58
N GLN A 367 -2.12 -35.53 -32.75
CA GLN A 367 -1.28 -35.93 -33.89
C GLN A 367 -0.86 -37.41 -33.71
N PRO A 368 -1.18 -38.28 -34.68
CA PRO A 368 -0.86 -39.70 -34.58
C PRO A 368 0.65 -39.85 -34.42
N VAL A 369 1.07 -40.52 -33.34
CA VAL A 369 2.45 -40.92 -33.13
C VAL A 369 2.91 -41.63 -34.40
N PRO A 370 3.99 -41.16 -35.08
CA PRO A 370 4.49 -41.86 -36.25
C PRO A 370 4.79 -43.29 -35.82
N VAL A 371 4.11 -44.24 -36.47
CA VAL A 371 4.30 -45.68 -36.26
C VAL A 371 5.77 -45.96 -36.54
N ALA A 372 6.56 -46.11 -35.47
CA ALA A 372 7.97 -46.46 -35.58
C ALA A 372 8.04 -47.83 -36.25
N SER A 373 8.55 -47.83 -37.47
CA SER A 373 8.81 -49.03 -38.25
C SER A 373 9.83 -49.90 -37.52
N GLY A 374 9.35 -51.04 -37.01
CA GLY A 374 10.08 -52.29 -36.90
C GLY A 374 11.37 -52.29 -36.07
N VAL A 375 11.24 -52.46 -34.75
CA VAL A 375 12.28 -53.13 -33.94
C VAL A 375 11.61 -54.20 -33.08
N PRO A 376 11.97 -55.49 -33.20
CA PRO A 376 11.41 -56.55 -32.37
C PRO A 376 12.07 -56.51 -30.98
N VAL A 377 11.30 -56.16 -29.96
CA VAL A 377 11.75 -56.24 -28.56
C VAL A 377 11.17 -57.48 -27.89
N THR A 378 12.08 -58.36 -27.49
CA THR A 378 11.87 -59.56 -26.70
C THR A 378 11.34 -59.24 -25.30
N LYS A 379 10.31 -59.99 -24.90
CA LYS A 379 9.67 -59.99 -23.57
C LYS A 379 10.66 -60.43 -22.48
N SER A 380 10.83 -59.63 -21.43
CA SER A 380 10.96 -60.10 -20.03
C SER A 380 11.12 -58.90 -19.09
N ALA A 381 10.19 -58.68 -18.15
CA ALA A 381 10.50 -58.38 -16.75
C ALA A 381 9.24 -57.95 -15.96
N ALA A 382 9.00 -58.74 -14.91
CA ALA A 382 8.30 -58.50 -13.65
C ALA A 382 7.69 -57.11 -13.34
N TYR A 383 6.41 -57.15 -12.96
CA TYR A 383 5.72 -56.10 -12.20
C TYR A 383 6.28 -55.98 -10.76
N PRO A 384 6.47 -54.77 -10.22
CA PRO A 384 6.68 -54.58 -8.79
C PRO A 384 5.33 -54.60 -8.02
N PRO A 385 5.35 -54.98 -6.72
CA PRO A 385 4.14 -55.10 -5.92
C PRO A 385 3.57 -53.73 -5.50
N ARG A 386 2.23 -53.70 -5.38
CA ARG A 386 1.43 -52.57 -4.87
C ARG A 386 1.87 -52.15 -3.45
N PRO A 387 1.95 -50.85 -3.14
CA PRO A 387 2.13 -50.40 -1.77
C PRO A 387 0.85 -50.60 -0.95
N VAL A 388 1.03 -51.18 0.23
CA VAL A 388 0.01 -51.42 1.26
C VAL A 388 -0.42 -50.08 1.88
N ALA A 389 -1.73 -49.91 2.07
CA ALA A 389 -2.33 -48.72 2.65
C ALA A 389 -1.90 -48.53 4.12
N ALA A 390 -1.47 -47.32 4.45
CA ALA A 390 -1.20 -46.89 5.83
C ALA A 390 -2.53 -46.66 6.59
N PRO A 391 -2.60 -46.98 7.91
CA PRO A 391 -3.82 -46.87 8.68
C PRO A 391 -4.17 -45.42 9.00
N GLN A 392 -5.43 -45.05 8.74
CA GLN A 392 -6.02 -43.78 9.18
C GLN A 392 -6.15 -43.76 10.72
N VAL A 393 -5.42 -42.86 11.37
CA VAL A 393 -5.59 -42.55 12.79
C VAL A 393 -6.72 -41.52 12.92
N TYR A 394 -7.89 -41.97 13.38
CA TYR A 394 -9.00 -41.10 13.76
C TYR A 394 -8.70 -40.43 15.10
N TYR A 395 -8.56 -39.11 15.12
CA TYR A 395 -8.56 -38.32 16.35
C TYR A 395 -10.01 -38.10 16.82
N ARG A 396 -10.36 -38.64 17.99
CA ARG A 396 -11.65 -38.41 18.67
C ARG A 396 -11.51 -37.15 19.54
N PRO A 397 -12.36 -36.12 19.40
CA PRO A 397 -12.31 -34.96 20.29
C PRO A 397 -12.80 -35.36 21.68
N GLY A 398 -11.92 -35.27 22.67
CA GLY A 398 -12.28 -35.38 24.09
C GLY A 398 -12.99 -34.11 24.55
N THR A 399 -14.08 -34.30 25.28
CA THR A 399 -14.83 -33.28 26.03
C THR A 399 -13.91 -32.52 26.99
N VAL A 400 -13.76 -31.22 26.77
CA VAL A 400 -13.08 -30.32 27.71
C VAL A 400 -14.08 -29.90 28.78
N ALA A 401 -13.81 -30.29 30.03
CA ALA A 401 -14.51 -29.81 31.20
C ALA A 401 -14.24 -28.32 31.44
N ALA A 402 -15.27 -27.57 31.81
CA ALA A 402 -15.21 -26.15 32.12
C ALA A 402 -14.26 -25.88 33.31
N PRO A 403 -13.44 -24.81 33.28
CA PRO A 403 -12.63 -24.43 34.43
C PRO A 403 -13.49 -23.67 35.45
N ALA A 404 -13.27 -24.05 36.72
CA ALA A 404 -13.90 -23.47 37.90
C ALA A 404 -13.62 -21.97 38.04
N THR A 405 -14.67 -21.23 38.40
CA THR A 405 -14.65 -19.82 38.77
C THR A 405 -13.86 -19.64 40.06
N VAL A 406 -12.71 -18.96 40.00
CA VAL A 406 -11.98 -18.49 41.18
C VAL A 406 -12.38 -17.05 41.46
N THR A 407 -13.13 -16.85 42.54
CA THR A 407 -13.54 -15.54 43.06
C THR A 407 -12.38 -14.95 43.87
N TYR A 408 -11.86 -13.79 43.47
CA TYR A 408 -10.98 -12.99 44.32
C TYR A 408 -11.82 -12.01 45.14
N ALA A 409 -11.67 -12.08 46.46
CA ALA A 409 -12.20 -11.12 47.40
C ALA A 409 -11.42 -9.79 47.30
N ALA A 410 -12.13 -8.69 47.10
CA ALA A 410 -11.58 -7.33 47.20
C ALA A 410 -11.60 -6.87 48.68
N PRO A 411 -10.57 -6.16 49.16
CA PRO A 411 -10.62 -5.54 50.49
C PRO A 411 -11.46 -4.26 50.44
N ALA A 412 -12.21 -4.07 51.52
CA ALA A 412 -13.11 -2.95 51.78
C ALA A 412 -12.38 -1.60 51.79
N GLY A 413 -12.96 -0.61 51.11
CA GLY A 413 -12.53 0.79 51.10
C GLY A 413 -13.72 1.71 50.84
N THR A 414 -14.26 2.21 51.94
CA THR A 414 -15.19 3.34 52.19
C THR A 414 -15.74 4.17 51.02
N LEU A 415 -17.06 4.30 51.05
CA LEU A 415 -17.93 5.22 50.31
C LEU A 415 -17.53 6.70 50.39
N GLY A 416 -17.59 7.37 49.24
CA GLY A 416 -17.74 8.82 49.10
C GLY A 416 -18.31 9.14 47.71
N GLN A 417 -19.57 9.59 47.67
CA GLN A 417 -20.32 10.00 46.46
C GLN A 417 -19.89 11.41 45.95
N PRO A 418 -20.32 11.84 44.74
CA PRO A 418 -19.50 12.64 43.84
C PRO A 418 -19.77 14.15 43.90
N ALA A 419 -18.73 14.95 43.67
CA ALA A 419 -18.86 16.35 43.28
C ALA A 419 -18.52 16.49 41.79
N ALA A 420 -19.52 16.84 41.00
CA ALA A 420 -19.38 17.28 39.63
C ALA A 420 -18.63 18.63 39.60
N VAL A 421 -17.54 18.72 38.85
CA VAL A 421 -16.96 20.00 38.44
C VAL A 421 -16.70 19.99 36.93
N ARG A 422 -17.60 20.68 36.24
CA ARG A 422 -17.44 21.21 34.89
C ARG A 422 -16.43 22.36 34.98
N SER A 423 -15.31 22.27 34.26
CA SER A 423 -14.44 23.43 34.02
C SER A 423 -14.53 23.82 32.55
N VAL A 424 -15.35 24.83 32.30
CA VAL A 424 -15.34 25.70 31.11
C VAL A 424 -14.18 26.69 31.31
N VAL A 425 -13.27 26.79 30.33
CA VAL A 425 -12.32 27.91 30.27
C VAL A 425 -12.71 28.79 29.09
N THR A 426 -13.28 29.93 29.45
CA THR A 426 -13.52 31.10 28.61
C THR A 426 -12.23 31.93 28.62
N MET A 427 -11.67 32.27 27.46
CA MET A 427 -10.71 33.37 27.36
C MET A 427 -11.39 34.55 26.64
N ALA A 428 -11.54 35.65 27.38
CA ALA A 428 -11.91 36.95 26.84
C ALA A 428 -10.63 37.75 26.50
N PRO A 429 -10.73 38.73 25.58
CA PRO A 429 -9.58 39.37 24.95
C PRO A 429 -9.15 40.63 25.71
N THR A 430 -7.91 41.07 25.47
CA THR A 430 -7.52 42.46 25.76
C THR A 430 -6.66 43.03 24.63
N PRO A 431 -6.74 44.36 24.42
CA PRO A 431 -6.46 45.00 23.13
C PRO A 431 -5.12 45.74 23.15
N VAL A 432 -4.54 46.00 21.97
CA VAL A 432 -3.66 47.17 21.78
C VAL A 432 -3.83 47.71 20.35
N ALA A 433 -3.99 49.03 20.27
CA ALA A 433 -4.20 49.81 19.08
C ALA A 433 -2.89 50.35 18.46
N THR A 434 -2.95 50.57 17.15
CA THR A 434 -2.42 51.68 16.34
C THR A 434 -0.92 51.99 16.21
N SER A 435 -0.53 51.97 14.92
CA SER A 435 0.31 52.91 14.16
C SER A 435 1.82 52.92 14.40
N VAL A 436 2.60 52.84 13.31
CA VAL A 436 3.39 53.97 12.73
C VAL A 436 4.26 53.50 11.55
N THR A 437 4.12 54.27 10.45
CA THR A 437 5.00 54.59 9.29
C THR A 437 5.96 53.60 8.61
N SER A 438 5.82 53.67 7.27
CA SER A 438 6.76 53.47 6.17
C SER A 438 8.23 53.92 6.36
N ALA A 439 9.17 53.11 5.86
CA ALA A 439 10.32 53.48 5.00
C ALA A 439 11.15 52.23 4.60
N PRO A 440 11.95 52.28 3.51
CA PRO A 440 12.34 51.09 2.75
C PRO A 440 13.72 50.53 3.14
N LEU A 441 13.88 49.21 3.01
CA LEU A 441 15.17 48.52 3.14
C LEU A 441 15.81 48.32 1.75
N SER A 442 16.87 49.08 1.52
CA SER A 442 17.97 48.72 0.61
C SER A 442 18.99 47.84 1.33
N VAL A 443 19.78 47.10 0.53
CA VAL A 443 21.17 46.63 0.77
C VAL A 443 21.37 45.11 0.67
N SER A 444 22.05 44.77 -0.43
CA SER A 444 23.25 43.94 -0.56
C SER A 444 23.23 42.47 -0.17
N THR A 445 23.45 41.69 -1.21
CA THR A 445 24.23 40.45 -1.26
C THR A 445 25.50 40.50 -0.39
N ARG A 446 25.65 39.48 0.46
CA ARG A 446 26.96 38.94 0.84
C ARG A 446 26.86 37.45 1.19
N THR A 447 27.96 36.80 0.84
CA THR A 447 28.22 35.37 0.72
C THR A 447 28.75 34.76 2.02
N LEU A 448 28.68 33.43 2.09
CA LEU A 448 29.47 32.46 2.88
C LEU A 448 29.11 32.19 4.35
N GLY A 449 28.91 30.91 4.66
CA GLY A 449 29.06 30.36 6.00
C GLY A 449 28.42 28.99 6.19
N GLN A 450 29.25 27.96 6.35
CA GLN A 450 28.90 26.59 6.72
C GLN A 450 27.90 26.54 7.90
N VAL A 451 26.92 25.64 7.83
CA VAL A 451 26.05 25.29 8.97
C VAL A 451 26.14 23.80 9.22
N GLY A 452 26.56 23.44 10.43
CA GLY A 452 26.62 22.08 10.95
C GLY A 452 25.21 21.48 11.13
N VAL A 453 25.16 20.15 11.01
CA VAL A 453 23.96 19.34 11.19
C VAL A 453 23.57 19.32 12.68
N PRO A 454 22.36 19.75 13.08
CA PRO A 454 21.88 19.50 14.44
C PRO A 454 21.27 18.10 14.53
N GLN A 455 21.62 17.37 15.59
CA GLN A 455 20.88 16.17 16.03
C GLN A 455 19.45 16.59 16.40
N VAL A 456 18.48 16.09 15.63
CA VAL A 456 17.06 16.25 15.94
C VAL A 456 16.66 15.15 16.93
N ALA A 457 16.51 15.52 18.20
CA ALA A 457 15.77 14.72 19.16
C ALA A 457 14.27 14.86 18.84
N THR A 458 13.65 13.79 18.35
CA THR A 458 12.22 13.74 18.08
C THR A 458 11.46 13.71 19.40
N ALA A 459 10.95 14.87 19.83
CA ALA A 459 9.97 14.95 20.89
C ALA A 459 8.64 14.32 20.40
N LEU A 460 8.15 13.31 21.12
CA LEU A 460 6.83 12.74 20.90
C LEU A 460 5.74 13.79 21.14
N PRO A 461 4.65 13.80 20.34
CA PRO A 461 3.55 14.73 20.52
C PRO A 461 2.82 14.50 21.86
N PRO A 462 2.24 15.56 22.45
CA PRO A 462 1.50 15.47 23.70
C PRO A 462 0.26 14.58 23.51
N GLY A 463 0.27 13.39 24.13
CA GLY A 463 -0.83 12.44 24.10
C GLY A 463 -0.45 10.99 23.78
N ALA A 464 0.77 10.71 23.33
CA ALA A 464 1.24 9.35 23.11
C ALA A 464 1.51 8.64 24.46
N ARG A 465 0.65 7.71 24.86
CA ARG A 465 0.90 6.80 26.00
C ARG A 465 1.63 5.55 25.49
N ILE A 466 2.93 5.46 25.76
CA ILE A 466 3.66 4.19 25.67
C ILE A 466 3.26 3.38 26.91
N ILE A 467 2.55 2.26 26.70
CA ILE A 467 2.30 1.29 27.76
C ILE A 467 3.62 0.53 27.98
N ARG A 468 4.47 1.02 28.89
CA ARG A 468 5.58 0.24 29.41
C ARG A 468 5.01 -0.81 30.36
N THR A 469 5.15 -2.08 30.00
CA THR A 469 4.87 -3.19 30.92
C THR A 469 5.88 -3.13 32.07
N SER A 470 5.38 -3.09 33.30
CA SER A 470 6.20 -3.13 34.51
C SER A 470 6.96 -4.45 34.60
N GLN A 471 8.29 -4.36 34.78
CA GLN A 471 9.14 -5.52 35.06
C GLN A 471 8.67 -6.24 36.33
N PRO A 472 8.78 -7.59 36.41
CA PRO A 472 8.60 -8.30 37.65
C PRO A 472 9.79 -8.01 38.58
N THR A 473 9.48 -7.59 39.81
CA THR A 473 10.43 -7.35 40.90
C THR A 473 11.17 -8.65 41.24
N VAL A 474 12.48 -8.69 40.98
CA VAL A 474 13.36 -9.79 41.41
C VAL A 474 13.63 -9.62 42.91
N VAL A 475 13.25 -10.61 43.71
CA VAL A 475 13.61 -10.72 45.13
C VAL A 475 15.08 -11.18 45.22
N PRO A 476 15.99 -10.46 45.89
CA PRO A 476 17.38 -10.87 46.00
C PRO A 476 17.57 -11.80 47.21
N GLY A 477 18.07 -13.02 46.97
CA GLY A 477 18.37 -13.96 48.05
C GLY A 477 18.96 -15.28 47.56
N ALA A 478 20.16 -15.26 46.99
CA ALA A 478 20.99 -16.46 46.87
C ALA A 478 22.48 -16.07 46.89
N GLN A 479 23.19 -16.56 47.91
CA GLN A 479 24.63 -16.41 48.07
C GLN A 479 25.38 -17.15 46.96
N VAL A 480 26.38 -16.49 46.37
CA VAL A 480 27.33 -17.08 45.43
C VAL A 480 28.67 -17.29 46.15
N VAL A 481 29.13 -18.54 46.16
CA VAL A 481 30.47 -18.98 46.59
C VAL A 481 31.51 -18.59 45.52
N PRO A 482 32.71 -18.09 45.87
CA PRO A 482 33.68 -17.69 44.87
C PRO A 482 34.44 -18.90 44.32
N ALA A 483 34.44 -19.06 43.00
CA ALA A 483 35.29 -20.01 42.29
C ALA A 483 36.60 -19.35 41.86
N SER A 484 37.68 -20.06 42.15
CA SER A 484 39.08 -19.77 41.90
C SER A 484 39.43 -19.51 40.44
N ALA A 485 40.33 -18.54 40.25
CA ALA A 485 40.95 -18.19 38.99
C ALA A 485 41.89 -19.29 38.46
N THR A 486 41.76 -19.60 37.17
CA THR A 486 42.84 -20.17 36.35
C THR A 486 42.68 -19.69 34.91
N ARG A 487 43.64 -18.89 34.43
CA ARG A 487 43.88 -18.62 32.99
C ARG A 487 44.39 -19.91 32.32
N PRO A 488 44.19 -20.05 31.00
CA PRO A 488 45.35 -19.85 30.12
C PRO A 488 45.06 -19.13 28.79
N ASN A 489 46.17 -18.63 28.24
CA ASN A 489 46.40 -18.02 26.94
C ASN A 489 45.79 -18.77 25.75
N THR A 490 45.39 -18.03 24.70
CA THR A 490 45.71 -18.32 23.28
C THR A 490 45.27 -17.12 22.42
N VAL A 491 46.20 -16.44 21.75
CA VAL A 491 46.63 -16.59 20.33
C VAL A 491 45.65 -15.92 19.35
N GLY A 492 46.24 -15.03 18.54
CA GLY A 492 45.57 -14.06 17.67
C GLY A 492 44.92 -14.61 16.40
N GLY A 493 44.08 -13.75 15.81
CA GLY A 493 43.46 -13.88 14.49
C GLY A 493 42.73 -12.59 14.11
N PRO A 494 42.76 -12.14 12.84
CA PRO A 494 42.73 -10.73 12.47
C PRO A 494 41.33 -10.13 12.33
N ALA A 495 41.30 -8.81 12.48
CA ALA A 495 40.17 -7.92 12.27
C ALA A 495 39.56 -8.05 10.87
N TYR A 496 38.25 -8.29 10.80
CA TYR A 496 37.46 -8.09 9.60
C TYR A 496 36.79 -6.70 9.64
N SER A 497 36.96 -6.00 8.52
CA SER A 497 36.47 -4.66 8.23
C SER A 497 34.94 -4.56 8.28
N GLN A 498 34.45 -3.55 8.99
CA GLN A 498 33.11 -3.01 8.79
C GLN A 498 33.02 -2.43 7.38
N SER A 499 32.11 -2.97 6.56
CA SER A 499 31.57 -2.26 5.40
C SER A 499 30.10 -1.96 5.69
N ALA A 500 29.76 -0.70 5.51
CA ALA A 500 28.45 -0.11 5.73
C ALA A 500 27.42 -0.70 4.77
N TYR A 501 26.26 -1.07 5.30
CA TYR A 501 24.93 -0.92 4.69
C TYR A 501 23.88 -0.82 5.78
#